data_AF-D6AVI9-F1
#
_entry.id   AF-D6AVI9-F1
#
_cell.length_a   1.000
_cell.length_b   1.000
_cell.length_c   1.000
_cell.angle_alpha   90.00
_cell.angle_beta   90.00
_cell.angle_gamma   90.00
#
_symmetry.space_group_name_H-M   'P 1'
#
loop_
_entity.id
_entity.type
_entity.pdbx_description
1 polymer ?
#
loop_
_entity_poly.entity_id
_entity_poly.type
_entity_poly.pdbx_seq_one_letter_code
_entity_poly.pdbx_strand_id
1 'polypeptide(L)'
;MQSRALAAKRADVVAKVAPELPEILGDGYRAAFLAYAGSRPMSGGYRRDALNFAEHMLIAGGPADPAARRRLTYWWQDRSGSRPPRRTTRLVRAARAVLVGK
;
A
#
# COMPACT_ATOMS: atom_id res chain seq x y z
N MET A 1 21.41 -14.46 -1.09
CA MET A 1 21.57 -13.42 -2.12
C MET A 1 20.39 -13.33 -3.11
N GLN A 2 19.74 -14.43 -3.51
CA GLN A 2 18.64 -14.38 -4.52
C GLN A 2 17.35 -13.67 -4.02
N SER A 3 17.10 -13.68 -2.71
CA SER A 3 15.86 -13.16 -2.10
C SER A 3 15.64 -11.66 -2.35
N ARG A 4 16.71 -10.86 -2.45
CA ARG A 4 16.62 -9.40 -2.64
C ARG A 4 16.22 -9.02 -4.06
N ALA A 5 16.71 -9.74 -5.07
CA ALA A 5 16.32 -9.53 -6.47
C ALA A 5 14.84 -9.90 -6.68
N LEU A 6 14.38 -10.99 -6.07
CA LEU A 6 12.97 -11.37 -6.10
C LEU A 6 12.08 -10.35 -5.36
N ALA A 7 12.52 -9.85 -4.21
CA ALA A 7 11.80 -8.81 -3.48
C ALA A 7 11.65 -7.51 -4.29
N ALA A 8 12.70 -7.10 -4.99
CA ALA A 8 12.64 -5.94 -5.89
C ALA A 8 11.63 -6.17 -7.03
N LYS A 9 11.66 -7.35 -7.66
CA LYS A 9 10.70 -7.70 -8.71
C LYS A 9 9.26 -7.70 -8.20
N ARG A 10 9.03 -8.21 -6.99
CA ARG A 10 7.73 -8.18 -6.34
C ARG A 10 7.26 -6.75 -6.11
N ALA A 11 8.14 -5.84 -5.68
CA ALA A 11 7.81 -4.44 -5.51
C ALA A 11 7.33 -3.80 -6.83
N ASP A 12 7.99 -4.11 -7.95
CA ASP A 12 7.60 -3.62 -9.27
C ASP A 12 6.25 -4.18 -9.73
N VAL A 13 6.00 -5.48 -9.50
CA VAL A 13 4.72 -6.10 -9.87
C VAL A 13 3.60 -5.59 -8.98
N VAL A 14 3.83 -5.42 -7.67
CA VAL A 14 2.85 -4.85 -6.75
C VAL A 14 2.56 -3.39 -7.10
N ALA A 15 3.56 -2.60 -7.48
CA ALA A 15 3.35 -1.23 -7.96
C ALA A 15 2.48 -1.18 -9.24
N LYS A 16 2.51 -2.22 -10.06
CA LYS A 16 1.63 -2.36 -11.23
C LYS A 16 0.20 -2.79 -10.85
N VAL A 17 0.08 -3.67 -9.85
CA VAL A 17 -1.22 -4.20 -9.39
C VAL A 17 -1.96 -3.21 -8.50
N ALA A 18 -1.22 -2.41 -7.74
CA ALA A 18 -1.70 -1.44 -6.75
C ALA A 18 -0.90 -0.14 -6.88
N PRO A 19 -1.08 0.63 -7.98
CA PRO A 19 -0.34 1.86 -8.23
C PRO A 19 -0.59 2.94 -7.17
N GLU A 20 -1.68 2.85 -6.41
CA GLU A 20 -1.96 3.82 -5.36
C GLU A 20 -1.01 3.67 -4.16
N LEU A 21 -0.38 2.50 -3.95
CA LEU A 21 0.58 2.30 -2.87
C LEU A 21 1.83 3.19 -3.01
N PRO A 22 2.56 3.18 -4.14
CA PRO A 22 3.64 4.12 -4.35
C PRO A 22 3.18 5.58 -4.40
N GLU A 23 1.95 5.88 -4.84
CA GLU A 23 1.41 7.25 -4.78
C GLU A 23 1.19 7.73 -3.32
N ILE A 24 0.76 6.84 -2.43
CA ILE A 24 0.51 7.16 -1.02
C ILE A 24 1.82 7.23 -0.22
N LEU A 25 2.76 6.32 -0.50
CA LEU A 25 4.00 6.15 0.27
C LEU A 25 5.19 6.92 -0.32
N GLY A 26 5.06 7.41 -1.55
CA GLY A 26 6.12 8.14 -2.26
C GLY A 26 7.42 7.33 -2.37
N ASP A 27 8.54 8.04 -2.27
CA ASP A 27 9.88 7.46 -2.41
C ASP A 27 10.20 6.38 -1.35
N GLY A 28 9.51 6.40 -0.21
CA GLY A 28 9.64 5.42 0.86
C GLY A 28 9.07 4.05 0.52
N TYR A 29 8.22 3.95 -0.50
CA TYR A 29 7.53 2.70 -0.90
C TYR A 29 8.50 1.54 -1.10
N ARG A 30 9.54 1.75 -1.91
CA ARG A 30 10.44 0.67 -2.33
C ARG A 30 11.26 0.13 -1.17
N ALA A 31 11.78 1.00 -0.32
CA ALA A 31 12.53 0.61 0.87
C ALA A 31 11.65 -0.14 1.87
N ALA A 32 10.44 0.36 2.12
CA ALA A 32 9.47 -0.29 3.00
C ALA A 32 9.04 -1.67 2.49
N PHE A 33 8.79 -1.79 1.18
CA PHE A 33 8.39 -3.06 0.57
C PHE A 33 9.52 -4.10 0.64
N LEU A 34 10.77 -3.70 0.41
CA LEU A 34 11.93 -4.59 0.53
C LEU A 34 12.12 -5.10 1.97
N ALA A 35 11.92 -4.24 2.98
CA ALA A 35 11.98 -4.63 4.38
C ALA A 35 10.88 -5.66 4.72
N TYR A 36 9.64 -5.39 4.31
CA TYR A 36 8.51 -6.31 4.43
C TYR A 36 8.81 -7.67 3.76
N ALA A 37 9.18 -7.65 2.48
CA ALA A 37 9.39 -8.85 1.67
C ALA A 37 10.60 -9.67 2.11
N GLY A 38 11.59 -9.05 2.78
CA GLY A 38 12.73 -9.74 3.37
C GLY A 38 12.35 -10.69 4.52
N SER A 39 11.29 -10.35 5.26
CA SER A 39 10.79 -11.14 6.40
C SER A 39 9.64 -12.09 6.06
N ARG A 40 9.03 -11.98 4.87
CA ARG A 40 7.84 -12.74 4.49
C ARG A 40 7.99 -13.50 3.17
N PRO A 41 7.83 -14.84 3.18
CA PRO A 41 7.73 -15.61 1.96
C PRO A 41 6.48 -15.20 1.16
N MET A 42 6.54 -15.34 -0.16
CA MET A 42 5.47 -14.93 -1.05
C MET A 42 4.28 -15.90 -0.92
N SER A 43 3.13 -15.43 -0.42
CA SER A 43 1.92 -16.24 -0.23
C SER A 43 0.69 -15.54 -0.83
N GLY A 44 -0.12 -16.29 -1.60
CA GLY A 44 -1.44 -15.83 -2.04
C GLY A 44 -1.49 -14.83 -3.21
N GLY A 45 -0.40 -14.67 -3.97
CA GLY A 45 -0.35 -13.83 -5.18
C GLY A 45 -0.26 -12.33 -4.92
N TYR A 46 -0.04 -11.54 -5.99
CA TYR A 46 0.36 -10.13 -5.87
C TYR A 46 -0.70 -9.20 -5.26
N ARG A 47 -1.99 -9.44 -5.50
CA ARG A 47 -3.08 -8.65 -4.88
C ARG A 47 -3.12 -8.85 -3.37
N ARG A 48 -2.98 -10.11 -2.91
CA ARG A 48 -2.91 -10.43 -1.48
C ARG A 48 -1.64 -9.88 -0.85
N ASP A 49 -0.53 -9.93 -1.58
CA ASP A 49 0.75 -9.38 -1.13
C ASP A 49 0.67 -7.86 -0.92
N ALA A 50 -0.01 -7.13 -1.81
CA ALA A 50 -0.28 -5.70 -1.66
C ALA A 50 -1.09 -5.39 -0.38
N LEU A 51 -2.12 -6.20 -0.10
CA LEU A 51 -2.94 -6.06 1.12
C LEU A 51 -2.13 -6.36 2.38
N ASN A 52 -1.34 -7.43 2.38
CA ASN A 52 -0.50 -7.84 3.50
C ASN A 52 0.61 -6.81 3.79
N PHE A 53 1.17 -6.21 2.74
CA PHE A 53 2.14 -5.12 2.87
C PHE A 53 1.51 -3.88 3.52
N ALA A 54 0.34 -3.45 3.03
CA ALA A 54 -0.37 -2.32 3.61
C ALA A 54 -0.76 -2.58 5.09
N GLU A 55 -1.25 -3.78 5.40
CA GLU A 55 -1.53 -4.19 6.79
C GLU A 55 -0.28 -4.13 7.67
N HIS A 56 0.84 -4.68 7.19
CA HIS A 56 2.11 -4.63 7.90
C HIS A 56 2.54 -3.19 8.20
N MET A 57 2.41 -2.28 7.23
CA MET A 57 2.72 -0.85 7.40
C MET A 57 1.78 -0.17 8.41
N LEU A 58 0.50 -0.53 8.44
CA LEU A 58 -0.46 0.04 9.40
C LEU A 58 -0.18 -0.43 10.83
N ILE A 59 0.24 -1.69 11.01
CA ILE A 59 0.60 -2.28 12.30
C ILE A 59 1.97 -1.77 12.79
N ALA A 60 2.96 -1.71 11.89
CA ALA A 60 4.32 -1.28 12.22
C ALA A 60 4.46 0.25 12.40
N GLY A 61 3.39 1.02 12.20
CA GLY A 61 3.42 2.49 12.27
C GLY A 61 4.15 3.16 11.09
N GLY A 62 4.21 2.47 9.95
CA GLY A 62 5.21 2.65 8.90
C GLY A 62 5.16 3.90 8.01
N PRO A 63 4.04 4.65 7.84
CA PRO A 63 4.15 5.97 7.22
C PRO A 63 4.34 7.03 8.32
N ALA A 64 5.53 7.65 8.36
CA ALA A 64 5.81 8.78 9.25
C ALA A 64 4.85 9.96 9.01
N ASP A 65 4.32 10.09 7.79
CA ASP A 65 3.28 11.05 7.44
C ASP A 65 1.87 10.57 7.88
N PRO A 66 1.19 11.29 8.79
CA PRO A 66 -0.18 10.98 9.21
C PRO A 66 -1.20 10.99 8.06
N ALA A 67 -0.98 11.81 7.01
CA ALA A 67 -1.87 11.87 5.86
C ALA A 67 -1.74 10.61 4.98
N ALA A 68 -0.50 10.20 4.67
CA ALA A 68 -0.22 8.93 4.02
C ALA A 68 -0.82 7.74 4.80
N ARG A 69 -0.71 7.73 6.13
CA ARG A 69 -1.30 6.69 6.99
C ARG A 69 -2.82 6.60 6.85
N ARG A 70 -3.52 7.74 6.85
CA ARG A 70 -4.98 7.78 6.64
C ARG A 70 -5.36 7.24 5.26
N ARG A 71 -4.69 7.69 4.19
CA ARG A 71 -4.93 7.23 2.82
C ARG A 71 -4.69 5.73 2.67
N LEU A 72 -3.60 5.21 3.25
CA LEU A 72 -3.27 3.79 3.25
C LEU A 72 -4.36 2.97 3.97
N THR A 73 -4.86 3.49 5.09
CA THR A 73 -5.96 2.85 5.86
C THR A 73 -7.22 2.73 5.01
N TYR A 74 -7.64 3.81 4.35
CA TYR A 74 -8.81 3.78 3.46
C TYR A 74 -8.61 2.84 2.26
N TRP A 75 -7.43 2.88 1.63
CA TRP A 75 -7.09 1.99 0.53
C TRP A 75 -7.17 0.52 0.93
N TRP A 76 -6.65 0.18 2.12
CA TRP A 76 -6.68 -1.16 2.66
C TRP A 76 -8.10 -1.62 3.00
N GLN A 77 -8.90 -0.78 3.67
CA GLN A 77 -10.29 -1.11 4.04
C GLN A 77 -11.19 -1.34 2.82
N ASP A 78 -11.03 -0.54 1.76
CA ASP A 78 -11.82 -0.69 0.53
C ASP A 78 -11.57 -2.05 -0.16
N ARG A 79 -10.36 -2.59 -0.03
CA ARG A 79 -9.91 -3.80 -0.72
C ARG A 79 -9.85 -5.05 0.15
N SER A 80 -9.82 -4.93 1.49
CA SER A 80 -9.76 -6.06 2.43
C SER A 80 -11.10 -6.78 2.60
N GLY A 81 -12.19 -6.23 2.06
CA GLY A 81 -13.50 -6.90 2.00
C GLY A 81 -14.34 -6.83 3.27
N SER A 82 -13.83 -6.28 4.37
CA SER A 82 -14.61 -6.05 5.60
C SER A 82 -15.20 -4.64 5.62
N ARG A 83 -16.37 -4.45 4.98
CA ARG A 83 -17.24 -3.30 5.26
C ARG A 83 -18.02 -3.53 6.55
N PRO A 84 -18.08 -2.52 7.45
CA PRO A 84 -19.36 -2.13 8.05
C PRO A 84 -19.83 -0.77 7.51
N PRO A 85 -21.14 -0.48 7.57
CA PRO A 85 -21.78 0.40 6.60
C PRO A 85 -21.97 1.82 7.15
N ARG A 86 -21.25 2.82 6.66
CA ARG A 86 -21.75 4.21 6.65
C ARG A 86 -21.25 4.97 5.41
N ARG A 87 -22.17 5.09 4.44
CA ARG A 87 -22.33 6.18 3.45
C ARG A 87 -21.05 6.97 3.08
N THR A 88 -20.27 6.46 2.14
CA THR A 88 -19.33 7.17 1.23
C THR A 88 -18.31 6.13 0.77
N THR A 89 -17.94 5.93 -0.50
CA THR A 89 -18.15 6.67 -1.74
C THR A 89 -17.68 5.71 -2.84
N ARG A 90 -18.48 5.56 -3.90
CA ARG A 90 -17.88 5.44 -5.23
C ARG A 90 -17.02 6.69 -5.39
N LEU A 91 -15.69 6.57 -5.34
CA LEU A 91 -14.69 7.56 -5.80
C LEU A 91 -13.33 7.23 -5.17
N VAL A 92 -12.42 6.63 -5.95
CA VAL A 92 -11.00 7.07 -5.95
C VAL A 92 -10.53 7.14 -7.40
N ARG A 93 -11.12 8.07 -8.14
CA ARG A 93 -10.49 8.68 -9.33
C ARG A 93 -10.18 10.17 -9.08
N ALA A 94 -10.07 10.57 -7.82
CA ALA A 94 -10.02 11.99 -7.43
C ALA A 94 -9.22 12.25 -6.15
N ALA A 95 -8.03 11.68 -5.99
CA ALA A 95 -7.07 12.14 -4.98
C ALA A 95 -6.08 13.19 -5.52
N ARG A 96 -6.37 13.79 -6.69
CA ARG A 96 -5.49 14.75 -7.38
C ARG A 96 -5.90 16.23 -7.26
N ALA A 97 -6.96 16.59 -6.55
CA ALA A 97 -7.52 17.94 -6.65
C ALA A 97 -7.63 18.76 -5.34
N VAL A 98 -7.21 18.25 -4.17
CA VAL A 98 -7.51 18.97 -2.90
C VAL A 98 -6.27 19.41 -2.11
N LEU A 99 -5.04 19.15 -2.57
CA LEU A 99 -3.82 19.60 -1.86
C LEU A 99 -2.80 20.38 -2.71
N VAL A 100 -3.25 20.95 -3.83
CA VAL A 100 -2.58 22.10 -4.46
C VAL A 100 -3.64 23.18 -4.54
N GLY A 101 -3.72 23.95 -3.47
CA GLY A 101 -4.77 24.94 -3.28
C GLY A 101 -4.54 25.76 -2.02
N LYS A 102 -3.33 26.27 -1.84
CA LYS A 102 -3.06 27.63 -1.32
C LYS A 102 -1.59 27.97 -1.53
#